data_AF-A0A960STG9-F1
#
_entry.id   AF-A0A960STG9-F1
#
_cell.length_a   1.000
_cell.length_b   1.000
_cell.length_c   1.000
_cell.angle_alpha   90.00
_cell.angle_beta   90.00
_cell.angle_gamma   90.00
#
_symmetry.space_group_name_H-M   'P 1'
#
loop_
_entity.id
_entity.type
_entity.pdbx_description
1 polymer ?
#
loop_
_entity_poly.entity_id
_entity_poly.type
_entity_poly.pdbx_seq_one_letter_code
_entity_poly.pdbx_strand_id
1 'polypeptide(L)'
;MFPRILLLLTAVVLPATARPNIVLFVTDDESPIAGCYGSPLIQTPHLDALAAEGTRFTEAYATTASCSASRSVILTGLHNHANGQYGHTHDYHKFETFTSCAALSLPQQLKALGYRTAHIGKLHVA
;
A
#
# COMPACT_ATOMS: atom_id res chain seq x y z
N MET A 1 53.73 38.26 -7.28
CA MET A 1 52.62 38.54 -6.35
C MET A 1 51.34 38.06 -7.02
N PHE A 2 50.96 36.79 -6.83
CA PHE A 2 49.80 36.17 -7.52
C PHE A 2 48.52 36.43 -6.72
N PRO A 3 47.41 36.86 -7.35
CA PRO A 3 46.16 37.11 -6.64
C PRO A 3 45.53 35.76 -6.27
N ARG A 4 45.19 35.59 -4.99
CA ARG A 4 44.41 34.45 -4.50
C ARG A 4 42.96 34.66 -4.90
N ILE A 5 42.50 33.92 -5.91
CA ILE A 5 41.07 33.83 -6.24
C ILE A 5 40.41 32.90 -5.22
N LEU A 6 39.54 33.46 -4.39
CA LEU A 6 38.73 32.71 -3.44
C LEU A 6 37.45 32.23 -4.14
N LEU A 7 37.38 30.94 -4.45
CA LEU A 7 36.18 30.32 -5.01
C LEU A 7 35.18 30.06 -3.87
N LEU A 8 34.10 30.86 -3.79
CA LEU A 8 32.97 30.58 -2.92
C LEU A 8 32.09 29.48 -3.56
N LEU A 9 32.18 28.26 -3.04
CA LEU A 9 31.22 27.20 -3.32
C LEU A 9 29.94 27.46 -2.51
N THR A 10 28.93 28.04 -3.14
CA THR A 10 27.58 28.10 -2.55
C THR A 10 26.93 26.72 -2.63
N ALA A 11 26.75 26.07 -1.49
CA ALA A 11 25.97 24.85 -1.40
C ALA A 11 24.50 25.14 -1.72
N VAL A 12 23.97 24.51 -2.78
CA VAL A 12 22.54 24.54 -3.09
C VAL A 12 21.84 23.62 -2.09
N VAL A 13 21.13 24.21 -1.12
CA VAL A 13 20.23 23.45 -0.25
C VAL A 13 18.96 23.19 -1.04
N LEU A 14 18.83 21.97 -1.57
CA LEU A 14 17.56 21.52 -2.15
C LEU A 14 16.51 21.46 -1.02
N PRO A 15 15.29 21.98 -1.23
CA PRO A 15 14.23 21.85 -0.25
C PRO A 15 13.98 20.35 -0.02
N ALA A 16 13.97 19.94 1.25
CA ALA A 16 13.59 18.59 1.62
C ALA A 16 12.21 18.30 1.03
N THR A 17 12.10 17.28 0.18
CA THR A 17 10.81 16.90 -0.39
C THR A 17 9.83 16.65 0.76
N ALA A 18 8.68 17.31 0.72
CA ALA A 18 7.67 17.13 1.75
C ALA A 18 7.24 15.65 1.76
N ARG A 19 7.20 15.04 2.95
CA ARG A 19 6.76 13.65 3.10
C ARG A 19 5.32 13.51 2.57
N PRO A 20 5.05 12.63 1.59
CA PRO A 20 3.73 12.53 0.98
C PRO A 20 2.72 11.88 1.93
N ASN A 21 1.45 12.24 1.84
CA ASN A 21 0.39 11.47 2.49
C ASN A 21 0.14 10.19 1.67
N ILE A 22 -0.15 9.09 2.37
CA ILE A 22 -0.43 7.79 1.75
C ILE A 22 -1.89 7.43 2.03
N VAL A 23 -2.65 7.18 0.98
CA VAL A 23 -4.03 6.70 1.06
C VAL A 23 -4.13 5.38 0.31
N LEU A 24 -4.46 4.30 1.02
CA LEU A 24 -4.60 2.96 0.45
C LEU A 24 -6.08 2.57 0.43
N PHE A 25 -6.64 2.44 -0.77
CA PHE A 25 -7.97 1.87 -0.96
C PHE A 25 -7.86 0.38 -1.26
N VAL A 26 -8.61 -0.43 -0.51
CA VAL A 26 -8.71 -1.87 -0.76
C VAL A 26 -10.19 -2.24 -0.80
N THR A 27 -10.70 -2.41 -2.02
CA THR A 27 -12.05 -2.89 -2.27
C THR A 27 -12.17 -4.38 -1.98
N ASP A 28 -13.37 -4.85 -1.68
CA ASP A 28 -13.65 -6.25 -1.34
C ASP A 28 -14.35 -6.90 -2.53
N ASP A 29 -13.84 -8.05 -2.96
CA ASP A 29 -14.37 -8.86 -4.07
C ASP A 29 -14.54 -8.12 -5.42
N GLU A 30 -13.74 -7.08 -5.64
CA GLU A 30 -13.73 -6.35 -6.92
C GLU A 30 -12.90 -7.11 -7.98
N SER A 31 -13.57 -7.43 -9.09
CA SER A 31 -12.92 -7.87 -10.33
C SER A 31 -12.50 -6.65 -11.15
N PRO A 32 -11.58 -6.75 -12.14
CA PRO A 32 -11.17 -5.64 -13.01
C PRO A 32 -12.26 -5.26 -14.04
N ILE A 33 -13.52 -5.19 -13.62
CA ILE A 33 -14.67 -4.82 -14.45
C ILE A 33 -15.04 -3.38 -14.09
N ALA A 34 -14.28 -2.43 -14.64
CA ALA A 34 -14.50 -1.00 -14.49
C ALA A 34 -14.32 -0.28 -15.83
N GLY A 35 -14.74 0.99 -15.93
CA GLY A 35 -14.59 1.79 -17.15
C GLY A 35 -13.13 1.87 -17.59
N CYS A 36 -12.21 2.12 -16.66
CA CYS A 36 -10.78 2.13 -16.91
C CYS A 36 -10.18 0.76 -17.25
N TYR A 37 -10.92 -0.33 -17.11
CA TYR A 37 -10.54 -1.66 -17.57
C TYR A 37 -11.33 -2.12 -18.81
N GLY A 38 -12.07 -1.21 -19.45
CA GLY A 38 -12.76 -1.45 -20.72
C GLY A 38 -14.20 -1.94 -20.59
N SER A 39 -14.80 -1.91 -19.40
CA SER A 39 -16.22 -2.25 -19.23
C SER A 39 -17.12 -1.21 -19.93
N PRO A 40 -18.00 -1.62 -20.87
CA PRO A 40 -18.94 -0.70 -21.52
C PRO A 40 -20.20 -0.44 -20.69
N LEU A 41 -20.42 -1.19 -19.60
CA LEU A 41 -21.64 -1.15 -18.80
C LEU A 41 -21.43 -0.55 -17.40
N ILE A 42 -20.26 -0.77 -16.81
CA ILE A 42 -19.97 -0.33 -15.44
C ILE A 42 -19.42 1.10 -15.48
N GLN A 43 -20.11 2.01 -14.79
CA GLN A 43 -19.75 3.42 -14.71
C GLN A 43 -18.95 3.69 -13.43
N THR A 44 -17.67 3.99 -13.57
CA THR A 44 -16.74 4.22 -12.44
C THR A 44 -15.97 5.53 -12.59
N PRO A 45 -16.65 6.68 -12.78
CA PRO A 45 -16.00 7.91 -13.24
C PRO A 45 -14.85 8.39 -12.33
N HIS A 46 -14.93 8.15 -11.02
CA HIS A 46 -13.86 8.51 -10.08
C HIS A 46 -12.64 7.58 -10.14
N LEU A 47 -12.86 6.27 -10.31
CA LEU A 47 -11.76 5.32 -10.53
C LEU A 47 -11.13 5.54 -11.90
N ASP A 48 -11.94 5.90 -12.89
CA ASP A 48 -11.48 6.19 -14.25
C ASP A 48 -10.60 7.44 -14.30
N ALA A 49 -11.00 8.50 -13.59
CA ALA A 49 -10.17 9.69 -13.41
C ALA A 49 -8.85 9.37 -12.68
N LEU A 50 -8.91 8.60 -11.59
CA LEU A 50 -7.71 8.19 -10.86
C LEU A 50 -6.74 7.38 -11.73
N ALA A 51 -7.27 6.49 -12.58
CA ALA A 51 -6.47 5.69 -13.50
C ALA A 51 -5.84 6.54 -14.63
N ALA A 52 -6.51 7.62 -15.07
CA ALA A 52 -6.01 8.52 -16.10
C ALA A 52 -4.91 9.47 -15.59
N GLU A 53 -4.97 9.87 -14.32
CA GLU A 53 -3.97 10.74 -13.68
C GLU A 53 -2.77 9.95 -13.11
N GLY A 54 -2.91 8.64 -12.97
CA GLY A 54 -1.95 7.76 -12.31
C GLY A 54 -1.36 6.68 -13.20
N THR A 55 -0.92 5.60 -12.56
CA THR A 55 -0.46 4.38 -13.23
C THR A 55 -1.50 3.28 -13.03
N ARG A 56 -2.04 2.78 -14.15
CA ARG A 56 -2.97 1.64 -14.15
C ARG A 56 -2.23 0.34 -14.43
N PHE A 57 -2.28 -0.60 -13.51
CA PHE A 57 -1.76 -1.95 -13.71
C PHE A 57 -2.79 -2.83 -14.41
N THR A 58 -2.44 -3.42 -15.54
CA THR A 58 -3.27 -4.42 -16.26
C THR A 58 -3.01 -5.84 -15.80
N GLU A 59 -1.87 -6.06 -15.15
CA GLU A 59 -1.39 -7.37 -14.67
C GLU A 59 -1.13 -7.27 -13.16
N ALA A 60 -2.20 -7.17 -12.37
CA ALA A 60 -2.16 -7.08 -10.91
C ALA A 60 -2.92 -8.27 -10.31
N TYR A 61 -2.27 -9.02 -9.43
CA TYR A 61 -2.78 -10.28 -8.90
C TYR A 61 -2.84 -10.25 -7.38
N ALA A 62 -3.96 -10.71 -6.82
CA ALA A 62 -4.00 -11.06 -5.41
C ALA A 62 -3.18 -12.35 -5.20
N THR A 63 -2.40 -12.42 -4.11
CA THR A 63 -1.63 -13.62 -3.77
C THR A 63 -2.52 -14.84 -3.51
N THR A 64 -3.75 -14.59 -3.07
CA THR A 64 -4.76 -15.61 -2.80
C THR A 64 -6.15 -14.99 -2.95
N ALA A 65 -7.10 -15.74 -3.52
CA ALA A 65 -8.49 -15.32 -3.68
C ALA A 65 -9.29 -15.54 -2.38
N SER A 66 -8.79 -14.99 -1.28
CA SER A 66 -9.41 -15.05 0.05
C SER A 66 -9.14 -13.75 0.82
N CYS A 67 -10.18 -13.18 1.44
CA CYS A 67 -10.12 -11.83 2.01
C CYS A 67 -9.09 -11.65 3.13
N SER A 68 -9.05 -12.52 4.13
CA SER A 68 -8.07 -12.42 5.23
C SER A 68 -6.65 -12.67 4.75
N ALA A 69 -6.47 -13.74 3.99
CA ALA A 69 -5.18 -14.15 3.51
C ALA A 69 -4.59 -13.12 2.52
N SER A 70 -5.37 -12.53 1.61
CA SER A 70 -4.88 -11.47 0.71
C SER A 70 -4.52 -10.18 1.45
N ARG A 71 -5.35 -9.76 2.42
CA ARG A 71 -5.11 -8.56 3.23
C ARG A 71 -3.86 -8.70 4.10
N SER A 72 -3.57 -9.90 4.61
CA SER A 72 -2.33 -10.13 5.37
C SER A 72 -1.08 -9.85 4.53
N VAL A 73 -1.09 -10.23 3.24
CA VAL A 73 0.04 -9.99 2.33
C VAL A 73 0.15 -8.50 2.00
N ILE A 74 -0.97 -7.82 1.72
CA ILE A 74 -1.00 -6.36 1.51
C ILE A 74 -0.38 -5.61 2.69
N LEU A 75 -0.72 -6.01 3.91
CA LEU A 75 -0.27 -5.30 5.11
C LEU A 75 1.14 -5.67 5.54
N THR A 76 1.56 -6.94 5.43
CA THR A 76 2.88 -7.38 5.93
C THR A 76 3.97 -7.34 4.86
N GLY A 77 3.60 -7.35 3.58
CA GLY A 77 4.53 -7.56 2.48
C GLY A 77 5.08 -8.98 2.38
N LEU A 78 4.54 -9.92 3.17
CA LEU A 78 4.99 -11.31 3.23
C LEU A 78 3.93 -12.25 2.67
N HIS A 79 4.35 -13.27 1.92
CA HIS A 79 3.45 -14.35 1.47
C HIS A 79 2.84 -15.12 2.65
N ASN A 80 1.69 -15.74 2.43
CA ASN A 80 0.92 -16.42 3.48
C ASN A 80 1.70 -17.50 4.25
N HIS A 81 2.64 -18.19 3.59
CA HIS A 81 3.50 -19.17 4.25
C HIS A 81 4.50 -18.56 5.24
N ALA A 82 4.87 -17.29 5.06
CA ALA A 82 5.78 -16.57 5.92
C ALA A 82 5.04 -15.76 7.00
N ASN A 83 3.79 -15.36 6.75
CA ASN A 83 3.01 -14.55 7.68
C ASN A 83 1.99 -15.34 8.52
N GLY A 84 1.65 -16.59 8.17
CA GLY A 84 0.78 -17.47 8.97
C GLY A 84 -0.72 -17.39 8.66
N GLN A 85 -1.18 -16.39 7.88
CA GLN A 85 -2.59 -16.24 7.53
C GLN A 85 -2.94 -17.12 6.31
N TYR A 86 -3.14 -18.42 6.55
CA TYR A 86 -3.41 -19.39 5.47
C TYR A 86 -4.84 -19.36 4.92
N GLY A 87 -5.78 -18.76 5.65
CA GLY A 87 -7.18 -18.73 5.26
C GLY A 87 -7.96 -17.62 5.95
N HIS A 88 -9.29 -17.77 5.99
CA HIS A 88 -10.18 -16.79 6.60
C HIS A 88 -9.99 -16.74 8.13
N THR A 89 -9.94 -15.51 8.67
CA THR A 89 -10.03 -15.30 10.12
C THR A 89 -11.45 -15.60 10.57
N HIS A 90 -11.63 -16.71 11.27
CA HIS A 90 -12.89 -17.08 11.92
C HIS A 90 -12.65 -18.11 13.03
N ASP A 91 -13.63 -18.27 13.92
CA ASP A 91 -13.48 -19.02 15.17
C ASP A 91 -13.22 -20.52 15.00
N TYR A 92 -13.64 -21.09 13.87
CA TYR A 92 -13.49 -22.52 13.59
C TYR A 92 -12.06 -22.94 13.21
N HIS A 93 -11.46 -22.33 12.18
CA HIS A 93 -10.14 -22.70 11.68
C HIS A 93 -9.00 -21.90 12.32
N LYS A 94 -9.31 -20.76 12.96
CA LYS A 94 -8.37 -19.96 13.76
C LYS A 94 -7.10 -19.57 12.99
N PHE A 95 -7.24 -19.24 11.70
CA PHE A 95 -6.13 -18.68 10.92
C PHE A 95 -5.86 -17.25 11.39
N GLU A 96 -4.61 -17.03 11.80
CA GLU A 96 -4.12 -15.78 12.36
C GLU A 96 -2.70 -15.52 11.86
N THR A 97 -2.37 -14.25 11.67
CA THR A 97 -1.02 -13.81 11.32
C THR A 97 -0.10 -14.07 12.51
N PHE A 98 1.12 -14.54 12.25
CA PHE A 98 2.09 -14.73 13.31
C PHE A 98 2.35 -13.40 14.03
N THR A 99 2.36 -13.44 15.36
CA THR A 99 2.59 -12.26 16.21
C THR A 99 3.95 -11.60 15.93
N SER A 100 4.94 -12.37 15.48
CA SER A 100 6.24 -11.87 15.01
C SER A 100 6.15 -10.97 13.77
N CYS A 101 5.06 -11.05 12.99
CA CYS A 101 4.83 -10.23 11.81
C CYS A 101 4.05 -8.94 12.11
N ALA A 102 3.50 -8.76 13.32
CA ALA A 102 2.67 -7.60 13.66
C ALA A 102 3.44 -6.27 13.49
N ALA A 103 4.71 -6.25 13.90
CA ALA A 103 5.60 -5.09 13.76
C ALA A 103 5.95 -4.77 12.30
N LEU A 104 5.85 -5.75 11.40
CA LEU A 104 6.13 -5.58 9.96
C LEU A 104 4.95 -4.95 9.21
N SER A 105 3.78 -4.85 9.85
CA SER A 105 2.61 -4.30 9.17
C SER A 105 2.83 -2.86 8.71
N LEU A 106 2.38 -2.55 7.50
CA LEU A 106 2.45 -1.24 6.86
C LEU A 106 2.06 -0.08 7.80
N PRO A 107 0.94 -0.13 8.55
CA PRO A 107 0.62 0.94 9.50
C PRO A 107 1.64 1.06 10.65
N GLN A 108 2.18 -0.05 11.18
CA GLN A 108 3.20 0.04 12.25
C GLN A 108 4.51 0.64 11.72
N GLN A 109 4.93 0.22 10.53
CA GLN A 109 6.13 0.75 9.88
C GLN A 109 6.00 2.25 9.57
N LEU A 110 4.84 2.68 9.04
CA LEU A 110 4.58 4.10 8.80
C LEU A 110 4.52 4.91 10.10
N LYS A 111 3.90 4.36 11.15
CA LYS A 111 3.88 5.01 12.48
C LYS A 111 5.28 5.19 13.05
N ALA A 112 6.15 4.18 12.93
CA ALA A 112 7.55 4.26 13.37
C ALA A 112 8.34 5.36 12.63
N LEU A 113 7.98 5.65 11.37
CA LEU A 113 8.55 6.75 10.57
C LEU A 113 7.90 8.13 10.86
N GLY A 114 7.00 8.20 11.83
CA GLY A 114 6.35 9.44 12.27
C GLY A 114 5.10 9.82 11.46
N TYR A 115 4.51 8.90 10.69
CA TYR A 115 3.20 9.13 10.08
C TYR A 115 2.08 8.95 11.10
N ARG A 116 1.00 9.72 10.94
CA ARG A 116 -0.27 9.41 11.58
C ARG A 116 -0.98 8.35 10.75
N THR A 117 -1.36 7.26 11.39
CA THR A 117 -2.03 6.14 10.73
C THR A 117 -3.45 6.02 11.21
N ALA A 118 -4.38 5.88 10.28
CA ALA A 118 -5.78 5.58 10.54
C ALA A 118 -6.23 4.47 9.59
N HIS A 119 -7.20 3.69 10.03
CA HIS A 119 -7.85 2.65 9.23
C HIS A 119 -9.35 2.84 9.34
N ILE A 120 -10.05 2.71 8.21
CA ILE A 120 -11.50 2.90 8.09
C ILE A 120 -12.03 1.78 7.21
N GLY A 121 -13.08 1.09 7.67
CA GLY A 121 -13.69 -0.03 6.95
C GLY A 121 -13.11 -1.39 7.34
N LYS A 122 -12.97 -2.31 6.38
CA LYS A 122 -12.74 -3.74 6.68
C LYS A 122 -11.30 -4.04 7.15
N LEU A 123 -11.18 -4.74 8.27
CA LEU A 123 -9.97 -5.45 8.71
C LEU A 123 -10.36 -6.87 9.14
N HIS A 124 -9.97 -7.87 8.34
CA HIS A 124 -10.25 -9.29 8.56
C HIS A 124 -8.92 -10.05 8.72
N VAL A 125 -8.03 -9.52 9.54
CA VAL A 125 -6.70 -10.05 9.83
C VAL A 125 -6.42 -9.74 11.29
N ALA A 126 -5.99 -10.77 12.01
CA ALA A 126 -5.43 -10.69 13.36
C ALA A 126 -3.94 -11.04 13.26
#